data_AF-A0A7M1TAY3-F1
#
_entry.id   AF-A0A7M1TAY3-F1
#
_cell.length_a   1.000
_cell.length_b   1.000
_cell.length_c   1.000
_cell.angle_alpha   90.00
_cell.angle_beta   90.00
_cell.angle_gamma   90.00
#
_symmetry.space_group_name_H-M   'P 1'
#
loop_
_entity.id
_entity.type
_entity.pdbx_description
1 polymer ?
#
loop_
_entity_poly.entity_id
_entity_poly.type
_entity_poly.pdbx_seq_one_letter_code
_entity_poly.pdbx_strand_id
1 'polypeptide(L)'
;MKALKVLFTNWINILGVFVVVCIYGITHSDDLSLVKDISELIPASLFIAYLIFVGILFSKIFWIGLLFPLVLLDLILIIPNIEYLRIVLIIEWVIISILFILFMYWQAGFEEKRPLDSIVTDTALVTTFLITQMIREKLIIKINAMNK
;
A
#
# COMPACT_ATOMS: atom_id res chain seq x y z
N MET A 1 13.85 -9.08 -19.72
CA MET A 1 13.32 -7.70 -19.59
C MET A 1 11.83 -7.62 -19.21
N LYS A 2 10.96 -8.53 -19.68
CA LYS A 2 9.51 -8.54 -19.37
C LYS A 2 9.20 -8.68 -17.87
N ALA A 3 9.82 -9.64 -17.18
CA ALA A 3 9.64 -9.86 -15.74
C ALA A 3 9.94 -8.60 -14.93
N LEU A 4 11.08 -7.94 -15.21
CA LEU A 4 11.46 -6.70 -14.55
C LEU A 4 10.42 -5.58 -14.75
N LYS A 5 9.88 -5.43 -15.97
CA LYS A 5 8.81 -4.46 -16.25
C LYS A 5 7.54 -4.74 -15.44
N VAL A 6 7.18 -6.02 -15.23
CA VAL A 6 6.04 -6.42 -14.40
C VAL A 6 6.29 -6.06 -12.94
N LEU A 7 7.46 -6.38 -12.39
CA LEU A 7 7.82 -6.05 -11.00
C LEU A 7 7.73 -4.53 -10.74
N PHE A 8 8.18 -3.72 -11.69
CA PHE A 8 8.09 -2.27 -11.56
C PHE A 8 6.64 -1.79 -11.41
N THR A 9 5.64 -2.48 -11.96
CA THR A 9 4.24 -2.04 -11.83
C THR A 9 3.70 -2.01 -10.39
N ASN A 10 4.41 -2.61 -9.42
CA ASN A 10 4.08 -2.52 -8.00
C ASN A 10 4.11 -1.09 -7.44
N TRP A 11 4.76 -0.14 -8.12
CA TRP A 11 4.77 1.26 -7.68
C TRP A 11 3.36 1.82 -7.50
N ILE A 12 2.37 1.32 -8.23
CA ILE A 12 0.95 1.75 -8.10
C ILE A 12 0.36 1.30 -6.78
N ASN A 13 0.60 0.04 -6.41
CA ASN A 13 0.14 -0.53 -5.15
C ASN A 13 0.76 0.24 -3.98
N ILE A 14 2.07 0.48 -4.05
CA ILE A 14 2.83 1.25 -3.05
C ILE A 14 2.25 2.67 -2.94
N LEU A 15 2.03 3.34 -4.07
CA LEU A 15 1.49 4.70 -4.09
C LEU A 15 0.10 4.78 -3.48
N GLY A 16 -0.81 3.86 -3.83
CA GLY A 16 -2.16 3.86 -3.26
C GLY A 16 -2.17 3.65 -1.75
N VAL A 17 -1.40 2.67 -1.27
CA VAL A 17 -1.24 2.43 0.18
C VAL A 17 -0.61 3.65 0.87
N PHE A 18 0.43 4.24 0.27
CA PHE A 18 1.08 5.43 0.80
C PHE A 18 0.11 6.61 0.95
N VAL A 19 -0.77 6.85 -0.04
CA VAL A 19 -1.77 7.91 0.03
C VAL A 19 -2.75 7.69 1.18
N VAL A 20 -3.22 6.46 1.40
CA VAL A 20 -4.13 6.15 2.51
C VAL A 20 -3.45 6.37 3.86
N VAL A 21 -2.22 5.88 4.02
CA VAL A 21 -1.42 6.08 5.24
C VAL A 21 -1.22 7.57 5.52
N CYS A 22 -0.95 8.36 4.49
CA CYS A 22 -0.81 9.81 4.61
C CYS A 22 -2.11 10.49 5.06
N ILE A 23 -3.24 10.16 4.42
CA ILE A 23 -4.55 10.71 4.77
C ILE A 23 -4.91 10.35 6.21
N TYR A 24 -4.67 9.10 6.62
CA TYR A 24 -4.90 8.67 8.00
C TYR A 24 -4.05 9.46 8.99
N GLY A 25 -2.74 9.58 8.72
CA GLY A 25 -1.82 10.34 9.57
C GLY A 25 -2.21 11.81 9.72
N ILE A 26 -2.71 12.46 8.66
CA ILE A 26 -3.20 13.85 8.72
C ILE A 26 -4.50 13.95 9.53
N THR A 27 -5.42 13.01 9.34
CA THR A 27 -6.76 13.10 9.96
C THR A 27 -6.78 12.71 11.43
N HIS A 28 -5.79 11.94 11.89
CA HIS A 28 -5.71 11.41 13.25
C HIS A 28 -4.45 11.89 14.00
N SER A 29 -3.76 12.92 13.51
CA SER A 29 -2.73 13.58 14.30
C SER A 29 -3.41 14.41 15.40
N ASP A 30 -3.33 13.95 16.66
CA ASP A 30 -3.87 14.64 17.83
C ASP A 30 -3.34 16.08 17.98
N ASP A 31 -2.20 16.38 17.36
CA ASP A 31 -1.60 17.71 17.32
C ASP A 31 -2.09 18.51 16.10
N LEU A 32 -3.39 18.85 16.12
CA LEU A 32 -4.02 19.71 15.10
C LEU A 32 -3.37 21.12 15.02
N SER A 33 -2.57 21.48 16.04
CA SER A 33 -1.77 22.70 16.08
C SER A 33 -0.68 22.70 14.99
N LEU A 34 0.00 21.56 14.81
CA LEU A 34 1.02 21.39 13.78
C LEU A 34 0.42 21.43 12.37
N VAL A 35 -0.78 20.84 12.17
CA VAL A 35 -1.47 20.83 10.87
C VAL A 35 -2.01 22.21 10.50
N LYS A 36 -2.53 22.98 11.47
CA LYS A 36 -2.92 24.38 11.25
C LYS A 36 -1.72 25.25 10.86
N ASP A 37 -0.62 25.17 11.60
CA ASP A 37 0.60 25.93 11.32
C ASP A 37 1.25 25.54 9.98
N ILE A 38 1.17 24.25 9.59
CA ILE A 38 1.65 23.75 8.30
C ILE A 38 0.75 24.22 7.15
N SER A 39 -0.57 24.19 7.30
CA SER A 39 -1.50 24.63 6.25
C SER A 39 -1.44 26.14 5.96
N GLU A 40 -1.06 26.94 6.96
CA GLU A 40 -0.98 28.40 6.86
C GLU A 40 0.41 28.93 6.45
N LEU A 41 1.50 28.14 6.59
CA LEU A 41 2.88 28.64 6.45
C LEU A 41 3.78 27.93 5.43
N ILE A 42 3.35 26.81 4.81
CA ILE A 42 4.28 25.94 4.07
C ILE A 42 4.15 26.00 2.53
N PRO A 43 5.24 26.28 1.79
CA PRO A 43 5.30 25.99 0.35
C PRO A 43 5.10 24.48 0.11
N ALA A 44 4.39 24.09 -0.96
CA ALA A 44 4.05 22.69 -1.28
C ALA A 44 5.19 21.66 -1.11
N SER A 45 6.46 22.09 -1.21
CA SER A 45 7.65 21.28 -0.93
C SER A 45 7.79 20.78 0.52
N LEU A 46 7.52 21.57 1.56
CA LEU A 46 7.58 21.05 2.94
C LEU A 46 6.36 20.21 3.29
N PHE A 47 5.21 20.41 2.64
CA PHE A 47 4.05 19.54 2.82
C PHE A 47 4.34 18.13 2.26
N ILE A 48 4.98 18.06 1.10
CA ILE A 48 5.47 16.79 0.53
C ILE A 48 6.53 16.17 1.45
N ALA A 49 7.44 16.94 2.01
CA ALA A 49 8.44 16.43 2.96
C ALA A 49 7.79 15.88 4.25
N TYR A 50 6.75 16.55 4.76
CA TYR A 50 5.95 16.08 5.90
C TYR A 50 5.18 14.80 5.57
N LEU A 51 4.55 14.71 4.40
CA LEU A 51 3.89 13.48 3.93
C LEU A 51 4.86 12.31 3.82
N ILE A 52 6.06 12.55 3.28
CA ILE A 52 7.13 11.55 3.23
C ILE A 52 7.57 11.17 4.64
N PHE A 53 7.72 12.14 5.54
CA PHE A 53 8.10 11.90 6.93
C PHE A 53 7.06 11.07 7.68
N VAL A 54 5.78 11.44 7.63
CA VAL A 54 4.65 10.69 8.23
C VAL A 54 4.53 9.30 7.61
N GLY A 55 4.63 9.20 6.29
CA GLY A 55 4.59 7.91 5.59
C GLY A 55 5.75 6.98 5.97
N ILE A 56 6.97 7.50 6.13
CA ILE A 56 8.15 6.73 6.54
C ILE A 56 8.14 6.41 8.05
N LEU A 57 7.54 7.28 8.87
CA LEU A 57 7.34 7.05 10.30
C LEU A 57 6.28 5.99 10.57
N PHE A 58 5.35 5.77 9.65
CA PHE A 58 4.53 4.55 9.67
C PHE A 58 5.50 3.36 9.62
N SER A 59 5.49 2.58 10.71
CA SER A 59 6.56 1.65 11.12
C SER A 59 7.40 1.11 9.96
N LYS A 60 8.73 1.24 10.01
CA LYS A 60 9.63 0.62 9.02
C LYS A 60 9.31 -0.86 8.77
N ILE A 61 8.79 -1.54 9.79
CA ILE A 61 8.37 -2.95 9.74
C ILE A 61 7.09 -3.12 8.87
N PHE A 62 6.16 -2.17 8.90
CA PHE A 62 5.00 -2.15 7.99
C PHE A 62 5.45 -2.16 6.53
N TRP A 63 6.40 -1.30 6.16
CA TRP A 63 6.86 -1.20 4.76
C TRP A 63 7.59 -2.45 4.31
N ILE A 64 8.44 -3.03 5.17
CA ILE A 64 9.09 -4.31 4.88
C ILE A 64 8.03 -5.41 4.71
N GLY A 65 7.03 -5.45 5.59
CA GLY A 65 5.92 -6.40 5.55
C GLY A 65 5.02 -6.27 4.33
N LEU A 66 5.00 -5.11 3.66
CA LEU A 66 4.26 -4.91 2.41
C LEU A 66 5.13 -5.17 1.17
N LEU A 67 6.32 -4.56 1.11
CA LEU A 67 7.18 -4.57 -0.06
C LEU A 67 7.76 -5.95 -0.35
N PHE A 68 8.16 -6.69 0.69
CA PHE A 68 8.77 -8.00 0.50
C PHE A 68 7.76 -9.02 -0.06
N PRO A 69 6.55 -9.18 0.49
CA PRO A 69 5.54 -10.07 -0.10
C PRO A 69 5.10 -9.66 -1.50
N LEU A 70 4.98 -8.37 -1.82
CA LEU A 70 4.64 -7.91 -3.18
C LEU A 70 5.64 -8.44 -4.22
N VAL A 71 6.93 -8.23 -3.99
CA VAL A 71 7.97 -8.67 -4.94
C VAL A 71 8.05 -10.20 -5.00
N LEU A 72 7.93 -10.87 -3.85
CA LEU A 72 8.01 -12.33 -3.79
C LEU A 72 6.83 -13.00 -4.49
N LEU A 73 5.60 -12.53 -4.23
CA LEU A 73 4.39 -13.11 -4.82
C LEU A 73 4.29 -12.82 -6.32
N ASP A 74 4.78 -11.68 -6.79
CA ASP A 74 4.92 -11.43 -8.23
C ASP A 74 5.77 -12.47 -8.96
N LEU A 75 6.91 -12.81 -8.37
CA LEU A 75 7.86 -13.77 -8.94
C LEU A 75 7.27 -15.18 -8.99
N ILE A 76 6.50 -15.55 -7.97
CA ILE A 76 5.95 -16.90 -7.80
C ILE A 76 4.61 -17.06 -8.53
N LEU A 77 3.75 -16.04 -8.48
CA LEU A 77 2.37 -16.13 -8.93
C LEU A 77 2.15 -15.43 -10.28
N ILE A 78 2.50 -14.15 -10.42
CA ILE A 78 2.14 -13.34 -11.60
C ILE A 78 2.97 -13.69 -12.82
N ILE A 79 4.30 -13.68 -12.68
CA ILE A 79 5.22 -13.88 -13.81
C ILE A 79 4.98 -15.22 -14.52
N PRO A 80 4.79 -16.35 -13.80
CA PRO A 80 4.54 -17.64 -14.44
C PRO A 80 3.12 -17.77 -15.02
N ASN A 81 2.12 -17.10 -14.44
CA ASN A 81 0.70 -17.34 -14.73
C ASN A 81 0.00 -16.12 -15.37
N ILE A 82 0.70 -15.40 -16.25
CA ILE A 82 0.19 -14.15 -16.84
C ILE A 82 -1.09 -14.33 -17.68
N GLU A 83 -1.38 -15.55 -18.13
CA GLU A 83 -2.63 -15.90 -18.83
C GLU A 83 -3.86 -15.80 -17.91
N TYR A 84 -3.68 -16.03 -16.62
CA TYR A 84 -4.71 -15.97 -15.58
C TYR A 84 -4.58 -14.73 -14.69
N LEU A 85 -3.98 -13.66 -15.23
CA LEU A 85 -3.53 -12.47 -14.49
C LEU A 85 -4.56 -11.95 -13.47
N ARG A 86 -5.83 -11.80 -13.86
CA ARG A 86 -6.88 -11.29 -12.96
C ARG A 86 -7.04 -12.14 -11.70
N ILE A 87 -7.15 -13.46 -11.88
CA ILE A 87 -7.34 -14.40 -10.77
C ILE A 87 -6.12 -14.36 -9.87
N VAL A 88 -4.93 -14.34 -10.47
CA VAL A 88 -3.67 -14.30 -9.74
C VAL A 88 -3.52 -13.01 -8.91
N LEU A 89 -3.91 -11.86 -9.46
CA LEU A 89 -3.91 -10.58 -8.74
C LEU A 89 -4.88 -10.58 -7.56
N ILE A 90 -6.05 -11.22 -7.69
CA ILE A 90 -7.01 -11.38 -6.59
C ILE A 90 -6.41 -12.28 -5.51
N ILE A 91 -5.77 -13.39 -5.88
CA ILE A 91 -5.09 -14.29 -4.93
C ILE A 91 -3.97 -13.54 -4.19
N GLU A 92 -3.13 -12.81 -4.92
CA GLU A 92 -2.08 -11.98 -4.33
C GLU A 92 -2.67 -10.96 -3.34
N TRP A 93 -3.75 -10.27 -3.75
CA TRP A 93 -4.47 -9.33 -2.90
C TRP A 93 -4.96 -9.99 -1.60
N VAL A 94 -5.58 -11.17 -1.68
CA VAL A 94 -6.05 -11.92 -0.50
C VAL A 94 -4.87 -12.28 0.42
N ILE A 95 -3.80 -12.87 -0.13
CA ILE A 95 -2.65 -13.31 0.65
C ILE A 95 -2.01 -12.14 1.39
N ILE A 96 -1.72 -11.04 0.69
CA ILE A 96 -1.10 -9.86 1.29
C ILE A 96 -2.04 -9.22 2.31
N SER A 97 -3.33 -9.11 2.01
CA SER A 97 -4.29 -8.53 2.95
C SER A 97 -4.39 -9.34 4.24
N ILE A 98 -4.39 -10.67 4.16
CA ILE A 98 -4.39 -11.54 5.34
C ILE A 98 -3.10 -11.36 6.14
N LEU A 99 -1.93 -11.43 5.48
CA LEU A 99 -0.65 -11.22 6.14
C LEU A 99 -0.56 -9.85 6.81
N PHE A 100 -1.08 -8.84 6.13
CA PHE A 100 -1.11 -7.46 6.60
C PHE A 100 -1.98 -7.30 7.84
N ILE A 101 -3.22 -7.77 7.79
CA ILE A 101 -4.16 -7.76 8.92
C ILE A 101 -3.53 -8.50 10.11
N LEU A 102 -3.01 -9.71 9.88
CA LEU A 102 -2.38 -10.53 10.91
C LEU A 102 -1.20 -9.81 11.57
N PHE A 103 -0.34 -9.17 10.76
CA PHE A 103 0.80 -8.40 11.25
C PHE A 103 0.38 -7.21 12.11
N MET A 104 -0.64 -6.46 11.69
CA MET A 104 -1.22 -5.37 12.47
C MET A 104 -1.81 -5.89 13.79
N TYR A 105 -2.42 -7.07 13.79
CA TYR A 105 -2.98 -7.68 15.01
C TYR A 105 -1.89 -8.04 16.00
N TRP A 106 -0.78 -8.57 15.49
CA TRP A 106 0.36 -8.91 16.33
C TRP A 106 1.03 -7.68 16.95
N GLN A 107 1.20 -6.60 16.17
CA GLN A 107 1.84 -5.36 16.64
C GLN A 107 1.00 -4.60 17.68
N ALA A 108 -0.32 -4.70 17.62
CA ALA A 108 -1.20 -4.03 18.59
C ALA A 108 -1.12 -4.62 20.01
N GLY A 109 -0.42 -5.76 20.18
CA GLY A 109 -0.59 -6.60 21.36
C GLY A 109 -2.00 -7.20 21.37
N PHE A 110 -2.21 -8.32 22.05
CA PHE A 110 -3.55 -8.89 22.25
C PHE A 110 -4.38 -8.03 23.23
N GLU A 111 -4.26 -6.71 23.19
CA GLU A 111 -5.07 -5.82 24.02
C GLU A 111 -6.51 -5.78 23.50
N GLU A 112 -7.45 -5.90 24.43
CA GLU A 112 -8.80 -6.43 24.22
C GLU A 112 -9.73 -5.50 23.41
N LYS A 113 -9.28 -4.28 23.07
CA LYS A 113 -10.08 -3.32 22.29
C LYS A 113 -9.23 -2.51 21.33
N ARG A 114 -9.21 -2.95 20.06
CA ARG A 114 -8.75 -2.10 18.97
C ARG A 114 -9.69 -0.89 18.85
N PRO A 115 -9.16 0.34 18.81
CA PRO A 115 -9.97 1.52 18.52
C PRO A 115 -10.63 1.35 17.16
N LEU A 116 -11.89 1.79 17.04
CA LEU A 116 -12.70 1.67 15.82
C LEU A 116 -11.97 2.26 14.60
N ASP A 117 -11.21 3.33 14.82
CA ASP A 117 -10.44 4.05 13.80
C ASP A 117 -9.34 3.19 13.16
N SER A 118 -8.78 2.24 13.91
CA SER A 118 -7.83 1.26 13.37
C SER A 118 -8.51 0.30 12.38
N ILE A 119 -9.76 -0.11 12.65
CA ILE A 119 -10.51 -1.02 11.76
C ILE A 119 -10.84 -0.31 10.45
N VAL A 120 -11.31 0.94 10.54
CA VAL A 120 -11.62 1.76 9.35
C VAL A 120 -10.39 1.91 8.47
N THR A 121 -9.23 2.15 9.07
CA THR A 121 -7.96 2.30 8.33
C THR A 121 -7.51 1.01 7.68
N ASP A 122 -7.59 -0.13 8.39
CA ASP A 122 -7.27 -1.44 7.84
C ASP A 122 -8.15 -1.75 6.61
N THR A 123 -9.46 -1.48 6.71
CA THR A 123 -10.38 -1.69 5.58
C THR A 123 -10.10 -0.73 4.42
N ALA A 124 -9.74 0.52 4.69
CA ALA A 124 -9.36 1.48 3.65
C ALA A 124 -8.09 1.06 2.91
N LEU A 125 -7.10 0.53 3.63
CA LEU A 125 -5.85 0.00 3.08
C LEU A 125 -6.10 -1.22 2.19
N VAL A 126 -6.84 -2.21 2.70
CA VAL A 126 -7.18 -3.43 1.95
C VAL A 126 -7.99 -3.10 0.69
N THR A 127 -8.96 -2.20 0.79
CA THR A 127 -9.78 -1.75 -0.33
C THR A 127 -8.96 -1.01 -1.38
N THR A 128 -8.12 -0.08 -0.94
CA THR A 128 -7.24 0.68 -1.86
C THR A 128 -6.23 -0.23 -2.53
N PHE A 129 -5.73 -1.23 -1.81
CA PHE A 129 -4.84 -2.23 -2.38
C PHE A 129 -5.55 -3.05 -3.48
N LEU A 130 -6.81 -3.45 -3.28
CA LEU A 130 -7.59 -4.10 -4.34
C LEU A 130 -7.76 -3.20 -5.58
N ILE A 131 -8.13 -1.94 -5.37
CA ILE A 131 -8.33 -0.98 -6.46
C ILE A 131 -7.03 -0.79 -7.26
N THR A 132 -5.91 -0.62 -6.56
CA THR A 132 -4.60 -0.46 -7.20
C THR A 132 -4.15 -1.71 -7.95
N GLN A 133 -4.46 -2.91 -7.46
CA GLN A 133 -4.24 -4.16 -8.19
C GLN A 133 -5.05 -4.23 -9.49
N MET A 134 -6.31 -3.77 -9.49
CA MET A 134 -7.12 -3.71 -10.71
C MET A 134 -6.61 -2.67 -11.71
N ILE A 135 -6.02 -1.56 -11.25
CA ILE A 135 -5.34 -0.60 -12.13
C ILE A 135 -4.06 -1.22 -12.71
N ARG A 136 -3.30 -1.91 -11.86
CA ARG A 136 -2.06 -2.61 -12.22
C ARG A 136 -2.28 -3.69 -13.27
N GLU A 137 -3.39 -4.42 -13.22
CA GLU A 137 -3.82 -5.39 -14.24
C GLU A 137 -3.70 -4.81 -15.66
N LYS A 138 -4.26 -3.60 -15.86
CA LYS A 138 -4.28 -2.93 -17.17
C LYS A 138 -2.87 -2.63 -17.70
N LEU A 139 -1.94 -2.28 -16.82
CA LEU A 139 -0.56 -2.02 -17.22
C LEU A 139 0.19 -3.29 -17.57
N ILE A 140 0.01 -4.35 -16.80
CA ILE A 140 0.66 -5.65 -17.08
C ILE A 140 0.16 -6.19 -18.42
N ILE A 141 -1.14 -6.09 -18.71
CA ILE A 141 -1.70 -6.47 -20.02
C ILE A 141 -1.05 -5.66 -21.15
N LYS A 142 -0.95 -4.33 -21.00
CA LYS A 142 -0.30 -3.47 -22.00
C LYS A 142 1.16 -3.87 -22.23
N ILE A 143 1.92 -4.13 -21.15
CA ILE A 143 3.31 -4.59 -21.23
C ILE A 143 3.39 -5.93 -21.96
N ASN A 144 2.47 -6.85 -21.68
CA ASN A 144 2.45 -8.15 -22.33
C ASN A 144 2.17 -8.04 -23.85
N ALA A 145 1.23 -7.17 -24.24
CA ALA A 145 0.88 -6.95 -25.64
C ALA A 145 2.03 -6.34 -26.46
N MET A 146 2.82 -5.43 -25.89
CA MET A 146 3.95 -4.79 -26.58
C MET A 146 5.18 -5.69 -26.77
N ASN A 147 5.23 -6.86 -26.10
CA ASN A 147 6.34 -7.81 -26.23
C ASN A 147 5.94 -9.09 -26.99
N LYS A 148 4.75 -9.14 -27.59
CA LYS A 148 4.35 -10.13 -28.59
C LYS A 148 4.76 -9.62 -29.97
#